data_AF-A0A817D6U7-F1
#
_entry.id   AF-A0A817D6U7-F1
#
_cell.length_a   1.000
_cell.length_b   1.000
_cell.length_c   1.000
_cell.angle_alpha   90.00
_cell.angle_beta   90.00
_cell.angle_gamma   90.00
#
_symmetry.space_group_name_H-M   'P 1'
#
loop_
_entity.id
_entity.type
_entity.pdbx_description
1 polymer ?
#
loop_
_entity_poly.entity_id
_entity_poly.type
_entity_poly.pdbx_seq_one_letter_code
_entity_poly.pdbx_strand_id
1 'polypeptide(L)'
;MSAEQSLKNSYTYVGILLVLEGFSFLISPHLTTKLLLLSPLQTAQAEQYARVAGLAIVVIGYYYCVAGKYTLIGLFRASVVGRLLILPAISAMIFFYSVEVSFLLFGIQDFLTAIWSYFCLKAYDAEQAKLKK
;
A
#
# COMPACT_ATOMS: atom_id res chain seq x y z
N MET A 1 -13.95 -5.90 19.61
CA MET A 1 -12.51 -5.69 19.34
C MET A 1 -12.19 -4.23 19.66
N SER A 2 -11.14 -3.91 20.42
CA SER A 2 -10.76 -2.52 20.74
C SER A 2 -10.31 -1.76 19.48
N ALA A 3 -10.39 -0.42 19.46
CA ALA A 3 -9.99 0.33 18.27
C ALA A 3 -8.47 0.25 18.03
N GLU A 4 -7.69 0.16 19.10
CA GLU A 4 -6.25 -0.12 19.01
C GLU A 4 -5.96 -1.45 18.31
N GLN A 5 -6.65 -2.53 18.70
CA GLN A 5 -6.46 -3.83 18.07
C GLN A 5 -6.89 -3.81 16.59
N SER A 6 -7.96 -3.10 16.27
CA SER A 6 -8.42 -2.90 14.89
C SER A 6 -7.36 -2.18 14.04
N LEU A 7 -6.77 -1.12 14.58
CA LEU A 7 -5.71 -0.34 13.92
C LEU A 7 -4.43 -1.15 13.74
N LYS A 8 -4.01 -1.90 14.76
CA LYS A 8 -2.87 -2.82 14.65
C LYS A 8 -3.08 -3.87 13.56
N ASN A 9 -4.27 -4.47 13.53
CA ASN A 9 -4.61 -5.50 12.55
C ASN A 9 -4.61 -4.93 11.12
N SER A 10 -5.17 -3.74 10.90
CA SER A 10 -5.21 -3.14 9.55
C SER A 10 -3.81 -2.94 8.97
N TYR A 11 -2.87 -2.40 9.75
CA TYR A 11 -1.48 -2.20 9.30
C TYR A 11 -0.72 -3.51 9.11
N THR A 12 -0.98 -4.50 9.96
CA THR A 12 -0.39 -5.83 9.80
C THR A 12 -0.88 -6.48 8.51
N TYR A 13 -2.19 -6.39 8.20
CA TYR A 13 -2.75 -6.95 6.97
C TYR A 13 -2.23 -6.23 5.73
N VAL A 14 -2.21 -4.90 5.73
CA VAL A 14 -1.61 -4.12 4.64
C VAL A 14 -0.15 -4.52 4.44
N GLY A 15 0.63 -4.63 5.53
CA GLY A 15 2.03 -5.05 5.46
C GLY A 15 2.21 -6.44 4.85
N ILE A 16 1.39 -7.42 5.26
CA ILE A 16 1.42 -8.78 4.69
C ILE A 16 1.08 -8.74 3.20
N LEU A 17 0.03 -8.02 2.80
CA LEU A 17 -0.36 -7.89 1.40
C LEU A 17 0.76 -7.30 0.55
N LEU A 18 1.41 -6.22 1.03
CA LEU A 18 2.56 -5.61 0.37
C LEU A 18 3.74 -6.57 0.27
N VAL A 19 4.06 -7.33 1.33
CA VAL A 19 5.13 -8.33 1.28
C VAL A 19 4.84 -9.38 0.20
N LEU A 20 3.62 -9.92 0.16
CA LEU A 20 3.23 -10.92 -0.83
C LEU A 20 3.26 -10.35 -2.26
N GLU A 21 2.74 -9.15 -2.45
CA GLU A 21 2.74 -8.45 -3.74
C GLU A 21 4.17 -8.17 -4.22
N GLY A 22 5.02 -7.62 -3.35
CA GLY A 22 6.41 -7.33 -3.65
C GLY A 22 7.22 -8.59 -3.99
N PHE A 23 7.00 -9.70 -3.25
CA PHE A 23 7.62 -10.99 -3.59
C PHE A 23 7.15 -11.51 -4.94
N SER A 24 5.87 -11.33 -5.29
CA SER A 24 5.35 -11.75 -6.59
C SER A 24 6.06 -11.04 -7.74
N PHE A 25 6.23 -9.71 -7.65
CA PHE A 25 7.00 -8.92 -8.62
C PHE A 25 8.49 -9.27 -8.63
N LEU A 26 9.07 -9.57 -7.47
CA LEU A 26 10.49 -9.92 -7.34
C LEU A 26 10.81 -11.27 -7.99
N ILE A 27 9.94 -12.26 -7.83
CA ILE A 27 10.17 -13.64 -8.29
C ILE A 27 9.67 -13.84 -9.72
N SER A 28 8.41 -13.46 -9.99
CA SER A 28 7.72 -13.74 -11.25
C SER A 28 6.98 -12.49 -11.78
N PRO A 29 7.71 -11.45 -12.20
CA PRO A 29 7.12 -10.18 -12.60
C PRO A 29 6.12 -10.31 -13.76
N HIS A 30 6.37 -11.20 -14.74
CA HIS A 30 5.45 -11.46 -15.85
C HIS A 30 4.14 -12.11 -15.42
N LEU A 31 4.18 -13.01 -14.43
CA LEU A 31 2.96 -13.61 -13.88
C LEU A 31 2.17 -12.55 -13.10
N THR A 32 2.85 -11.74 -12.30
CA THR A 32 2.22 -10.68 -11.51
C THR A 32 1.55 -9.64 -12.40
N THR A 33 2.22 -9.15 -13.45
CA THR A 33 1.60 -8.19 -14.38
C THR A 33 0.38 -8.77 -15.06
N LYS A 34 0.42 -10.05 -15.45
CA LYS A 34 -0.75 -10.75 -16.02
C LYS A 34 -1.90 -10.86 -15.03
N LEU A 35 -1.63 -11.22 -13.77
CA LEU A 35 -2.65 -11.35 -12.71
C LEU A 35 -3.29 -10.00 -12.37
N LEU A 36 -2.50 -8.94 -12.37
CA LEU A 36 -2.94 -7.57 -12.08
C LEU A 36 -3.50 -6.84 -13.32
N LEU A 37 -3.60 -7.52 -14.47
CA LEU A 37 -4.07 -6.95 -15.73
C LEU A 37 -3.26 -5.71 -16.17
N LEU A 38 -1.96 -5.69 -15.84
CA LEU A 38 -0.99 -4.69 -16.28
C LEU A 38 -0.41 -5.09 -17.64
N SER A 39 0.14 -4.13 -18.39
CA SER A 39 0.80 -4.48 -19.65
C SER A 39 1.95 -5.46 -19.47
N PRO A 40 2.18 -6.33 -20.46
CA PRO A 40 3.34 -7.20 -20.49
C PRO A 40 4.65 -6.39 -20.43
N LEU A 41 5.65 -6.94 -19.74
CA LEU A 41 6.98 -6.34 -19.68
C LEU A 41 7.71 -6.68 -20.98
N GLN A 42 7.72 -5.72 -21.91
CA GLN A 42 8.22 -5.94 -23.27
C GLN A 42 9.76 -5.93 -23.38
N THR A 43 10.47 -5.42 -22.37
CA THR A 43 11.93 -5.29 -22.39
C THR A 43 12.56 -5.92 -21.15
N ALA A 44 13.79 -6.41 -21.29
CA ALA A 44 14.57 -6.92 -20.15
C ALA A 44 14.80 -5.85 -19.08
N GLN A 45 14.92 -4.58 -19.50
CA GLN A 45 15.04 -3.44 -18.59
C GLN A 45 13.76 -3.24 -17.76
N ALA A 46 12.58 -3.34 -18.38
CA ALA A 46 11.30 -3.26 -17.66
C ALA A 46 11.16 -4.39 -16.63
N GLU A 47 11.62 -5.61 -16.96
CA GLU A 47 11.66 -6.71 -16.01
C GLU A 47 12.56 -6.43 -14.81
N GLN A 48 13.77 -5.91 -15.04
CA GLN A 48 14.69 -5.56 -13.97
C GLN A 48 14.10 -4.48 -13.04
N TYR A 49 13.46 -3.46 -13.60
CA TYR A 49 12.79 -2.44 -12.80
C TYR A 49 11.60 -2.98 -12.01
N ALA A 50 10.82 -3.90 -12.59
CA ALA A 50 9.72 -4.55 -11.87
C ALA A 50 10.24 -5.34 -10.65
N ARG A 51 11.37 -6.04 -10.76
CA ARG A 51 11.98 -6.77 -9.64
C ARG A 51 12.51 -5.82 -8.55
N VAL A 52 13.16 -4.73 -8.94
CA VAL A 52 13.64 -3.71 -7.99
C VAL A 52 12.47 -3.03 -7.27
N ALA A 53 11.41 -2.70 -8.00
CA ALA A 53 10.17 -2.19 -7.40
C ALA A 53 9.56 -3.21 -6.44
N GLY A 54 9.50 -4.49 -6.81
CA GLY A 54 9.06 -5.59 -5.95
C GLY A 54 9.85 -5.67 -4.64
N LEU A 55 11.18 -5.59 -4.70
CA LEU A 55 12.04 -5.55 -3.51
C LEU A 55 11.72 -4.36 -2.62
N ALA A 56 11.54 -3.16 -3.18
CA ALA A 56 11.16 -1.97 -2.43
C ALA A 56 9.80 -2.16 -1.74
N ILE A 57 8.82 -2.74 -2.44
CA ILE A 57 7.48 -3.03 -1.89
C ILE A 57 7.57 -4.03 -0.73
N VAL A 58 8.41 -5.08 -0.83
CA VAL A 58 8.64 -6.03 0.28
C VAL A 58 9.17 -5.30 1.53
N VAL A 59 10.16 -4.42 1.36
CA VAL A 59 10.74 -3.66 2.47
C VAL A 59 9.70 -2.74 3.12
N ILE A 60 8.89 -2.04 2.30
CA ILE A 60 7.80 -1.21 2.81
C ILE A 60 6.77 -2.08 3.55
N GLY A 61 6.36 -3.21 2.99
CA GLY A 61 5.42 -4.14 3.64
C GLY A 61 5.94 -4.65 4.99
N TYR A 62 7.22 -4.97 5.08
CA TYR A 62 7.86 -5.33 6.35
C TYR A 62 7.78 -4.20 7.38
N TYR A 63 8.06 -2.95 6.98
CA TYR A 63 7.90 -1.80 7.88
C TYR A 63 6.47 -1.64 8.37
N TYR A 64 5.47 -1.92 7.55
CA TYR A 64 4.06 -1.87 7.96
C TYR A 64 3.72 -2.97 8.97
N CYS A 65 4.24 -4.18 8.80
CA CYS A 65 4.10 -5.26 9.79
C CYS A 65 4.71 -4.87 11.15
N VAL A 66 5.92 -4.31 11.13
CA VAL A 66 6.60 -3.82 12.35
C VAL A 66 5.81 -2.66 12.97
N ALA A 67 5.35 -1.71 12.16
CA ALA A 67 4.59 -0.58 12.63
C ALA A 67 3.25 -0.99 13.27
N GLY A 68 2.55 -1.95 12.68
CA GLY A 68 1.38 -2.60 13.26
C GLY A 68 1.70 -3.24 14.61
N LYS A 69 2.78 -4.02 14.69
CA LYS A 69 3.20 -4.72 15.92
C LYS A 69 3.44 -3.76 17.09
N TYR A 70 4.10 -2.62 16.82
CA TYR A 70 4.53 -1.63 17.82
C TYR A 70 3.62 -0.38 17.90
N THR A 71 2.47 -0.38 17.23
CA THR A 71 1.49 0.72 17.25
C THR A 71 2.12 2.09 16.97
N LEU A 72 2.88 2.20 15.86
CA LEU A 72 3.59 3.43 15.49
C LEU A 72 2.63 4.49 14.91
N ILE A 73 1.84 5.14 15.77
CA ILE A 73 0.78 6.09 15.38
C ILE A 73 1.27 7.22 14.46
N GLY A 74 2.49 7.72 14.69
CA GLY A 74 3.10 8.75 13.83
C GLY A 74 3.26 8.28 12.39
N LEU A 75 3.73 7.05 12.18
CA LEU A 75 3.85 6.45 10.86
C LEU A 75 2.48 6.19 10.24
N PHE A 76 1.50 5.73 11.04
CA PHE A 76 0.15 5.49 10.55
C PHE A 76 -0.46 6.76 9.96
N ARG A 77 -0.40 7.88 10.68
CA ARG A 77 -0.88 9.18 10.19
C ARG A 77 -0.20 9.61 8.90
N ALA A 78 1.13 9.54 8.85
CA ALA A 78 1.89 9.90 7.66
C ALA A 78 1.53 9.02 6.45
N SER A 79 1.43 7.71 6.67
CA SER A 79 1.14 6.74 5.61
C SER A 79 -0.25 6.90 5.01
N VAL A 80 -1.27 7.20 5.81
CA VAL A 80 -2.63 7.44 5.29
C VAL A 80 -2.61 8.59 4.30
N VAL A 81 -1.95 9.70 4.64
CA VAL A 81 -1.83 10.85 3.74
C VAL A 81 -1.09 10.46 2.47
N GLY A 82 0.07 9.81 2.59
CA GLY A 82 0.87 9.41 1.42
C GLY A 82 0.09 8.48 0.47
N ARG A 83 -0.62 7.50 1.01
CA ARG A 83 -1.38 6.51 0.23
C ARG A 83 -2.65 7.09 -0.40
N LEU A 84 -3.33 8.02 0.28
CA LEU A 84 -4.45 8.75 -0.32
C LEU A 84 -4.03 9.61 -1.52
N LEU A 85 -2.76 10.05 -1.57
CA LEU A 85 -2.21 10.82 -2.68
C LEU A 85 -1.78 9.97 -3.88
N ILE A 86 -1.62 8.64 -3.73
CA ILE A 86 -1.17 7.75 -4.80
C ILE A 86 -2.15 7.75 -5.97
N LEU A 87 -3.45 7.65 -5.72
CA LEU A 87 -4.46 7.62 -6.79
C LEU A 87 -4.51 8.94 -7.60
N PRO A 88 -4.56 10.14 -6.98
CA PRO A 88 -4.40 11.40 -7.70
C PRO A 88 -3.08 11.50 -8.47
N ALA A 89 -1.96 11.05 -7.89
CA ALA A 89 -0.67 11.08 -8.54
C ALA A 89 -0.63 10.19 -9.79
N ILE A 90 -1.10 8.93 -9.69
CA ILE A 90 -1.21 8.03 -10.84
C ILE A 90 -2.13 8.62 -11.90
N SER A 91 -3.27 9.19 -11.51
CA SER A 91 -4.20 9.83 -12.45
C SER A 91 -3.54 10.99 -13.20
N ALA A 92 -2.77 11.83 -12.50
CA ALA A 92 -1.98 12.87 -13.12
C ALA A 92 -0.90 12.29 -14.04
N MET A 93 -0.24 11.20 -13.65
CA MET A 93 0.77 10.55 -14.49
C MET A 93 0.19 9.99 -15.79
N ILE A 94 -1.00 9.42 -15.74
CA ILE A 94 -1.73 8.96 -16.93
C ILE A 94 -2.05 10.14 -17.84
N PHE A 95 -2.55 11.23 -17.28
CA PHE A 95 -2.95 12.41 -18.04
C PHE A 95 -1.76 13.15 -18.69
N PHE A 96 -0.67 13.35 -17.95
CA PHE A 96 0.46 14.19 -18.40
C PHE A 96 1.62 13.42 -19.04
N TYR A 97 1.79 12.13 -18.71
CA TYR A 97 2.97 11.35 -19.13
C TYR A 97 2.62 10.06 -19.87
N SER A 98 1.33 9.90 -20.26
CA SER A 98 0.85 8.72 -20.97
C SER A 98 1.18 7.41 -20.25
N VAL A 99 1.21 7.44 -18.91
CA VAL A 99 1.26 6.21 -18.12
C VAL A 99 0.03 5.38 -18.44
N GLU A 100 0.21 4.07 -18.46
CA GLU A 100 -0.84 3.13 -18.82
C GLU A 100 -2.00 3.16 -17.82
N VAL A 101 -3.22 3.13 -18.34
CA VAL A 101 -4.46 3.22 -17.54
C VAL A 101 -4.60 2.07 -16.54
N SER A 102 -4.00 0.90 -16.81
CA SER A 102 -4.04 -0.26 -15.91
C SER A 102 -3.41 0.02 -14.54
N PHE A 103 -2.50 0.99 -14.42
CA PHE A 103 -1.98 1.45 -13.13
C PHE A 103 -3.05 2.07 -12.22
N LEU A 104 -4.22 2.47 -12.74
CA LEU A 104 -5.35 2.86 -11.90
C LEU A 104 -5.84 1.71 -11.02
N LEU A 105 -5.76 0.46 -11.46
CA LEU A 105 -6.18 -0.68 -10.65
C LEU A 105 -5.32 -0.78 -9.38
N PHE A 106 -4.01 -0.63 -9.55
CA PHE A 106 -3.07 -0.54 -8.44
C PHE A 106 -3.38 0.66 -7.53
N GLY A 107 -3.58 1.85 -8.12
CA GLY A 107 -3.93 3.05 -7.37
C GLY A 107 -5.23 2.93 -6.58
N ILE A 108 -6.26 2.31 -7.15
CA ILE A 108 -7.56 2.07 -6.49
C ILE A 108 -7.39 1.09 -5.34
N GLN A 109 -6.68 -0.01 -5.54
CA GLN A 109 -6.41 -1.00 -4.47
C GLN A 109 -5.70 -0.35 -3.27
N ASP A 110 -4.64 0.43 -3.52
CA ASP A 110 -3.93 1.12 -2.46
C ASP A 110 -4.82 2.16 -1.77
N PHE A 111 -5.59 2.93 -2.55
CA PHE A 111 -6.50 3.94 -2.02
C PHE A 111 -7.60 3.34 -1.12
N LEU A 112 -8.20 2.22 -1.51
CA LEU A 112 -9.21 1.53 -0.69
C LEU A 112 -8.63 1.06 0.65
N THR A 113 -7.42 0.51 0.63
CA THR A 113 -6.75 0.06 1.86
C THR A 113 -6.25 1.24 2.71
N ALA A 114 -5.96 2.40 2.11
CA ALA A 114 -5.69 3.66 2.80
C ALA A 114 -6.95 4.21 3.49
N ILE A 115 -8.10 4.21 2.82
CA ILE A 115 -9.40 4.59 3.38
C ILE A 115 -9.73 3.71 4.60
N TRP A 116 -9.55 2.40 4.48
CA TRP A 116 -9.78 1.49 5.61
C TRP A 116 -8.86 1.83 6.80
N SER A 117 -7.58 2.04 6.54
CA SER A 117 -6.60 2.42 7.57
C SER A 117 -6.94 3.76 8.24
N TYR A 118 -7.47 4.72 7.47
CA TYR A 118 -7.95 6.01 7.97
C TYR A 118 -9.12 5.85 8.94
N PHE A 119 -10.11 5.00 8.61
CA PHE A 119 -11.24 4.77 9.51
C PHE A 119 -10.83 4.06 10.81
N CYS A 120 -9.91 3.09 10.73
CA CYS A 120 -9.33 2.47 11.93
C CYS A 120 -8.59 3.49 12.81
N LEU A 121 -7.84 4.41 12.19
CA LEU A 121 -7.13 5.47 12.89
C LEU A 121 -8.09 6.46 13.56
N LYS A 122 -9.15 6.87 12.85
CA LYS A 122 -10.19 7.76 13.39
C LYS A 122 -10.91 7.14 14.58
N ALA A 123 -11.19 5.84 14.53
CA ALA A 123 -11.79 5.10 15.65
C ALA A 123 -10.87 5.08 16.86
N TYR A 124 -9.56 4.85 16.65
CA TYR A 124 -8.56 4.90 17.71
C TYR A 124 -8.47 6.29 18.36
N ASP A 125 -8.36 7.35 17.56
CA ASP A 125 -8.28 8.73 18.08
C ASP A 125 -9.53 9.09 18.91
N ALA A 126 -10.72 8.63 18.49
CA ALA A 126 -11.97 8.86 19.24
C ALA A 126 -12.01 8.11 20.58
N GLU A 127 -11.47 6.89 20.65
CA GLU A 127 -11.33 6.13 21.90
C GLU A 127 -10.36 6.82 22.86
N GLN A 128 -9.18 7.23 22.37
CA GLN A 128 -8.18 7.95 23.15
C GLN A 128 -8.69 9.29 23.69
N ALA A 129 -9.53 10.00 22.93
CA ALA A 129 -10.14 11.25 23.38
C ALA A 129 -11.14 11.05 24.54
N LYS A 130 -11.82 9.89 24.61
CA LYS A 130 -12.73 9.57 25.72
C LYS A 130 -11.98 9.25 27.00
N LEU A 131 -10.81 8.61 26.91
CA LEU A 131 -9.98 8.26 28.07
C LEU A 131 -9.28 9.46 28.70
N LYS A 132 -9.16 10.57 27.97
CA LYS A 132 -8.54 11.82 28.45
C LYS A 132 -9.52 12.81 29.08
N LYS A 133 -10.83 12.50 29.06
CA LYS A 133 -11.88 13.30 29.70
C LYS A 133 -12.21 12.69 31.06
#